data_AF-A0A0L6JXV4-F1
#
_entry.id   AF-A0A0L6JXV4-F1
#
_cell.length_a   1.000
_cell.length_b   1.000
_cell.length_c   1.000
_cell.angle_alpha   90.00
_cell.angle_beta   90.00
_cell.angle_gamma   90.00
#
_symmetry.space_group_name_H-M   'P 1'
#
loop_
_entity.id
_entity.type
_entity.pdbx_description
1 polymer ?
#
loop_
_entity_poly.entity_id
_entity_poly.type
_entity_poly.pdbx_seq_one_letter_code
_entity_poly.pdbx_strand_id
1 'polypeptide(L)' 'MCGRFLLLTDDDFREIKNFVSEISERYKEELNGEVFPTANIPTVYSHNGRNILSTAKWGFPTLKIPVLLLMPGQKR' A
#
# COMPACT_ATOMS: atom_id res chain seq x y z
N MET A 1 6.46 11.78 12.87
CA MET A 1 5.36 12.69 12.53
C MET A 1 5.57 13.20 11.12
N CYS A 2 4.71 12.83 10.18
CA CYS A 2 4.69 13.46 8.87
C CYS A 2 4.02 14.84 9.01
N GLY A 3 4.70 15.93 8.65
CA GLY A 3 4.14 17.29 8.68
C GLY A 3 3.17 17.60 7.53
N ARG A 4 2.48 16.59 7.01
CA ARG A 4 1.59 16.70 5.85
C ARG A 4 0.21 16.19 6.24
N PHE A 5 -0.80 17.01 5.98
CA PHE A 5 -2.20 16.64 6.10
C PHE A 5 -2.77 16.33 4.72
N LEU A 6 -3.80 15.50 4.68
CA LEU A 6 -4.55 15.15 3.49
C LEU A 6 -5.98 15.68 3.67
N LEU A 7 -6.47 16.41 2.67
CA LEU A 7 -7.88 16.80 2.61
C LEU A 7 -8.57 15.83 1.66
N LEU A 8 -9.56 15.10 2.16
CA LEU A 8 -10.32 14.10 1.42
C LEU A 8 -11.78 14.53 1.36
N THR A 9 -12.44 14.24 0.24
CA THR A 9 -13.89 14.33 0.14
C THR A 9 -14.55 13.09 0.77
N ASP A 10 -15.86 13.15 1.01
CA ASP A 10 -16.61 11.99 1.51
C ASP A 10 -16.59 10.81 0.53
N ASP A 11 -16.52 11.09 -0.77
CA ASP A 11 -16.44 10.05 -1.79
C ASP A 11 -15.05 9.39 -1.78
N ASP A 12 -13.96 10.16 -1.64
CA ASP A 12 -12.61 9.60 -1.48
C ASP A 12 -12.55 8.71 -0.22
N PHE A 13 -13.15 9.18 0.88
CA PHE A 13 -13.19 8.42 2.13
C PHE A 13 -13.95 7.11 1.98
N ARG A 14 -15.10 7.13 1.29
CA ARG A 14 -15.90 5.94 1.01
C ARG A 14 -15.15 4.95 0.14
N GLU A 15 -14.47 5.42 -0.90
CA GLU A 15 -13.67 4.58 -1.78
C GLU A 15 -12.53 3.90 -1.04
N ILE A 16 -11.75 4.66 -0.26
CA ILE A 16 -10.65 4.12 0.57
C ILE A 16 -11.19 3.07 1.53
N LYS A 17 -12.32 3.35 2.20
CA LYS A 17 -12.94 2.40 3.13
C LYS A 17 -13.33 1.10 2.45
N ASN A 18 -13.89 1.15 1.24
CA ASN A 18 -14.25 -0.04 0.49
C ASN A 18 -13.03 -0.90 0.15
N PHE A 19 -11.93 -0.30 -0.29
CA PHE A 19 -10.68 -1.02 -0.56
C PHE A 19 -10.09 -1.66 0.70
N VAL A 20 -10.08 -0.92 1.81
CA VAL A 20 -9.58 -1.42 3.09
C VAL A 20 -10.40 -2.60 3.59
N SER A 21 -11.74 -2.53 3.49
CA SER A 21 -12.63 -3.63 3.85
C SER A 21 -12.40 -4.88 2.99
N GLU A 22 -12.27 -4.74 1.68
CA GLU A 22 -12.02 -5.89 0.78
C GLU A 22 -10.68 -6.57 1.10
N ILE A 23 -9.63 -5.79 1.35
CA ILE A 23 -8.32 -6.32 1.72
C ILE A 23 -8.38 -6.98 3.10
N SER A 24 -9.04 -6.35 4.08
CA SER A 24 -9.20 -6.90 5.43
C SER A 24 -9.90 -8.26 5.42
N GLU A 25 -11.00 -8.39 4.66
CA GLU A 25 -11.72 -9.65 4.49
C GLU A 25 -10.86 -10.72 3.80
N ARG A 26 -10.16 -10.34 2.71
CA ARG A 26 -9.34 -11.26 1.93
C ARG A 26 -8.15 -11.81 2.72
N TYR A 27 -7.50 -10.98 3.54
CA TYR A 27 -6.27 -11.33 4.25
C TYR A 27 -6.49 -11.64 5.74
N LYS A 28 -7.71 -11.50 6.26
CA LYS A 28 -8.06 -11.69 7.68
C LYS A 28 -7.21 -10.83 8.61
N GLU A 29 -6.87 -9.61 8.17
CA GLU A 29 -6.12 -8.62 8.96
C GLU A 29 -7.07 -7.48 9.36
N GLU A 30 -7.21 -7.21 10.64
CA GLU A 30 -7.97 -6.06 11.14
C GLU A 30 -7.13 -4.78 11.02
N LEU A 31 -7.64 -3.81 10.24
CA LEU A 31 -6.98 -2.53 10.01
C LEU A 31 -7.75 -1.44 10.79
N ASN A 32 -7.28 -1.14 12.00
CA ASN A 32 -7.96 -0.25 12.94
C ASN A 32 -7.63 1.25 12.76
N GLY A 33 -7.14 1.65 11.57
CA GLY A 33 -6.81 3.04 11.25
C GLY A 33 -5.46 3.53 11.80
N GLU A 34 -4.85 2.80 12.73
CA GLU A 34 -3.48 3.02 13.16
C GLU A 34 -2.52 2.16 12.35
N VAL A 35 -1.45 2.79 11.86
CA VAL A 35 -0.42 2.12 11.10
C VAL A 35 0.93 2.48 11.71
N PHE A 36 1.76 1.47 11.97
CA PHE A 36 3.11 1.63 12.50
C PHE A 36 4.14 1.16 11.48
N PRO A 37 5.35 1.75 11.46
CA PRO A 37 6.44 1.22 10.64
C PRO A 37 6.59 -0.28 10.84
N THR A 38 6.87 -1.00 9.76
CA THR A 38 6.99 -2.46 9.64
C THR A 38 5.68 -3.26 9.73
N ALA A 39 4.53 -2.62 9.97
CA ALA A 39 3.23 -3.27 9.86
C ALA A 39 2.89 -3.64 8.41
N ASN A 40 2.03 -4.64 8.23
CA ASN A 40 1.38 -4.87 6.96
C ASN A 40 0.35 -3.78 6.71
N ILE A 41 0.31 -3.28 5.47
CA ILE A 41 -0.62 -2.24 5.05
C ILE A 41 -1.40 -2.67 3.80
N PRO A 42 -2.67 -2.24 3.68
CA PRO A 42 -3.42 -2.40 2.44
C PRO A 42 -2.73 -1.61 1.33
N THR A 43 -2.54 -2.25 0.19
CA THR A 43 -1.82 -1.67 -0.95
C THR A 43 -2.57 -1.96 -2.24
N VAL A 44 -2.69 -0.93 -3.07
CA VAL A 44 -3.15 -1.06 -4.45
C VAL A 44 -1.96 -0.79 -5.37
N TYR A 45 -1.66 -1.72 -6.28
CA TYR A 45 -0.57 -1.55 -7.24
C TYR A 45 -0.97 -2.12 -8.61
N SER A 46 -0.34 -1.61 -9.67
CA SER A 46 -0.56 -2.11 -11.02
C SER A 46 0.39 -3.25 -11.34
N HIS A 47 -0.14 -4.37 -11.85
CA HIS A 47 0.65 -5.49 -12.36
C HIS A 47 0.02 -6.03 -13.64
N ASN A 48 0.78 -6.10 -14.72
CA ASN A 48 0.34 -6.56 -16.05
C ASN A 48 -0.96 -5.88 -16.53
N GLY A 49 -1.09 -4.56 -16.31
CA GLY A 49 -2.25 -3.77 -16.71
C GLY A 49 -3.50 -3.97 -15.84
N ARG A 50 -3.37 -4.67 -14.70
CA ARG A 50 -4.46 -4.88 -13.74
C ARG A 50 -4.11 -4.23 -12.41
N ASN A 51 -5.11 -3.64 -11.75
CA ASN A 51 -4.96 -3.19 -10.37
C ASN A 51 -5.12 -4.39 -9.44
N ILE A 52 -4.11 -4.61 -8.60
CA ILE A 52 -4.07 -5.69 -7.64
C ILE A 52 -4.22 -5.08 -6.25
N LEU A 53 -5.16 -5.63 -5.48
CA LEU A 53 -5.33 -5.38 -4.06
C LEU A 53 -4.54 -6.44 -3.28
N SER A 54 -3.60 -6.00 -2.45
CA SER A 54 -2.82 -6.88 -1.58
C SER A 54 -2.45 -6.20 -0.26
N THR A 55 -1.77 -6.95 0.60
CA THR A 55 -1.03 -6.38 1.73
C THR A 55 0.45 -6.26 1.38
N ALA A 56 1.14 -5.26 1.95
CA ALA A 56 2.59 -5.09 1.81
C ALA A 56 3.19 -4.59 3.13
N LYS A 57 4.46 -4.88 3.37
CA LYS A 57 5.17 -4.40 4.57
C LYS A 57 5.52 -2.93 4.43
N TRP A 58 5.05 -2.08 5.35
CA TRP A 58 5.33 -0.65 5.32
C TRP A 58 6.70 -0.34 5.89
N GLY A 59 7.66 0.00 5.03
CA GLY A 59 8.98 0.42 5.45
C GLY A 59 10.04 0.06 4.41
N PHE A 60 11.28 0.47 4.68
CA PHE A 60 12.39 0.09 3.83
C PHE A 60 12.78 -1.38 4.09
N PRO A 61 13.13 -2.15 3.05
CA PRO A 61 13.81 -3.42 3.25
C PRO A 61 15.07 -3.16 4.07
N THR A 62 15.28 -3.96 5.12
CA THR A 62 16.54 -3.91 5.88
C THR A 62 17.70 -4.17 4.91
N LEU A 63 18.57 -3.17 4.72
CA LEU A 63 19.72 -3.28 3.83
C LEU A 63 20.65 -4.41 4.31
N LYS A 64 20.62 -5.54 3.62
CA LYS A 64 21.82 -6.34 3.36
C LYS A 64 21.93 -6.41 1.85
N ILE A 65 22.62 -5.47 1.20
CA ILE A 65 22.64 -5.42 -0.27
C ILE A 65 24.04 -5.66 -0.85
N PRO A 66 24.12 -6.14 -2.11
CA PRO A 66 23.99 -5.21 -3.23
C PRO A 66 22.72 -5.45 -4.05
N VAL A 67 22.09 -4.31 -4.31
CA VAL A 67 20.83 -4.09 -5.00
C VAL A 67 20.92 -4.55 -6.44
N LEU A 68 19.95 -5.35 -6.87
CA LEU A 68 19.48 -5.30 -8.25
C LEU A 68 18.06 -4.74 -8.24
N LEU A 69 17.97 -3.41 -8.24
CA LEU A 69 16.75 -2.66 -8.52
C LEU A 69 16.52 -2.79 -10.02
N LEU A 70 15.76 -3.79 -10.44
CA LEU A 70 15.17 -3.78 -11.77
C LEU A 70 14.00 -2.79 -11.73
N MET A 71 14.30 -1.52 -11.99
CA MET A 71 13.29 -0.58 -12.45
C MET A 71 12.74 -1.07 -13.80
N PRO A 72 11.44 -0.89 -14.09
CA PRO A 72 10.87 -1.32 -15.37
C PRO A 72 11.54 -0.55 -16.51
N GLY A 73 11.98 -1.30 -17.52
CA GLY A 73 12.73 -0.84 -18.66
C GLY A 73 12.09 0.36 -19.37
N GLN A 74 12.87 1.42 -19.47
CA GLN A 74 12.68 2.54 -20.36
C GLN A 74 12.65 2.03 -21.81
N LYS A 75 11.52 2.20 -22.49
CA LYS A 75 11.34 1.88 -23.92
C LYS A 75 12.39 2.65 -24.75
N ARG A 76 13.07 1.94 -25.65
CA ARG A 76 13.72 2.51 -26.84
C ARG A 76 12.75 2.47 -28.00
#